data_AF-A0A1A7YHF7-F1
#
_entry.id   AF-A0A1A7YHF7-F1
#
_cell.length_a   1.000
_cell.length_b   1.000
_cell.length_c   1.000
_cell.angle_alpha   90.00
_cell.angle_beta   90.00
_cell.angle_gamma   90.00
#
_symmetry.space_group_name_H-M   'P 1'
#
loop_
_entity.id
_entity.type
_entity.pdbx_description
1 polymer ?
#
loop_
_entity_poly.entity_id
_entity_poly.type
_entity_poly.pdbx_seq_one_letter_code
_entity_poly.pdbx_strand_id
1 'polypeptide(L)' 'MSPGEDGLIGIPFPEHSNELLSHLNHQRRTGLLCDLTLTSHGARYPTHRSVMAA' A
#
# COMPACT_ATOMS: atom_id res chain seq x y z
N MET A 1 35.29 3.16 -9.55
CA MET A 1 34.27 2.19 -10.00
C MET A 1 33.82 1.43 -8.76
N SER A 2 32.58 1.62 -8.33
CA SER A 2 32.06 0.95 -7.12
C SER A 2 31.64 -0.48 -7.46
N PRO A 3 32.17 -1.50 -6.76
CA PRO A 3 31.86 -2.91 -7.02
C PRO A 3 30.57 -3.30 -6.29
N GLY A 4 29.43 -2.75 -6.71
CA GLY A 4 28.15 -2.94 -6.00
C GLY A 4 26.96 -3.35 -6.85
N GLU A 5 27.00 -3.13 -8.17
CA GLU A 5 25.81 -3.24 -9.02
C GLU A 5 25.87 -4.43 -10.01
N ASP A 6 27.06 -4.94 -10.33
CA ASP A 6 27.26 -6.00 -11.33
C ASP A 6 26.83 -7.42 -10.88
N GLY A 7 26.29 -7.58 -9.66
CA GLY A 7 25.96 -8.88 -9.05
C GLY A 7 24.52 -9.05 -8.56
N LEU A 8 23.66 -8.05 -8.71
CA LEU A 8 22.30 -8.10 -8.22
C LEU A 8 21.35 -8.51 -9.35
N ILE A 9 20.77 -9.70 -9.25
CA ILE A 9 19.71 -10.15 -10.16
C ILE A 9 18.37 -9.65 -9.62
N GLY A 10 17.69 -8.79 -10.37
CA GLY A 10 16.32 -8.37 -10.06
C GLY A 10 15.34 -9.49 -10.38
N ILE A 11 14.76 -10.11 -9.35
CA ILE A 11 13.70 -11.12 -9.51
C ILE A 11 12.35 -10.39 -9.57
N PRO A 12 11.60 -10.46 -10.68
CA PRO A 12 10.29 -9.81 -10.75
C PRO A 12 9.25 -10.63 -9.97
N PHE A 13 8.33 -9.92 -9.31
CA PHE A 13 7.15 -10.49 -8.67
C PHE A 13 5.89 -9.83 -9.27
N PRO A 14 5.38 -10.36 -10.39
CA PRO A 14 4.34 -9.67 -11.18
C PRO A 14 3.07 -9.35 -10.39
N GLU A 15 2.66 -10.25 -9.49
CA GLU A 15 1.39 -10.11 -8.73
C GLU A 15 1.54 -9.42 -7.38
N HIS A 16 2.77 -9.12 -6.95
CA HIS A 16 3.00 -8.64 -5.59
C HIS A 16 2.28 -7.32 -5.29
N SER A 17 2.23 -6.41 -6.26
CA SER A 17 1.52 -5.13 -6.11
C SER A 17 0.00 -5.31 -5.96
N ASN A 18 -0.59 -6.24 -6.72
CA ASN A 18 -2.01 -6.59 -6.63
C ASN A 18 -2.35 -7.22 -5.27
N GLU A 19 -1.50 -8.12 -4.78
CA GLU A 19 -1.65 -8.73 -3.45
C GLU A 19 -1.57 -7.69 -2.33
N LEU A 20 -0.60 -6.76 -2.41
CA LEU A 20 -0.48 -5.65 -1.46
C LEU A 20 -1.74 -4.78 -1.45
N LEU A 21 -2.24 -4.38 -2.61
CA LEU A 21 -3.48 -3.59 -2.72
C LEU A 21 -4.69 -4.36 -2.18
N SER A 22 -4.77 -5.66 -2.42
CA SER A 22 -5.82 -6.52 -1.87
C SER A 22 -5.81 -6.51 -0.33
N HIS A 23 -4.63 -6.67 0.29
CA HIS A 23 -4.48 -6.60 1.74
C HIS A 23 -4.78 -5.22 2.32
N LEU A 24 -4.31 -4.13 1.69
CA LEU A 24 -4.63 -2.76 2.11
C LEU A 24 -6.15 -2.49 2.04
N ASN A 25 -6.83 -3.00 1.02
CA ASN A 25 -8.27 -2.87 0.93
C ASN A 25 -9.00 -3.71 1.99
N HIS A 26 -8.49 -4.88 2.34
CA HIS A 26 -9.03 -5.67 3.46
C HIS A 26 -8.88 -4.91 4.79
N GLN A 27 -7.70 -4.38 5.09
CA GLN A 27 -7.43 -3.51 6.24
C GLN A 27 -8.40 -2.32 6.31
N ARG A 28 -8.60 -1.63 5.18
CA ARG A 28 -9.56 -0.52 5.05
C ARG A 28 -11.00 -0.94 5.39
N ARG A 29 -11.42 -2.11 4.91
CA ARG A 29 -12.80 -2.62 5.13
C ARG A 29 -13.02 -3.10 6.57
N THR A 30 -11.99 -3.62 7.23
CA THR A 30 -12.05 -4.06 8.63
C THR A 30 -11.71 -2.97 9.63
N GLY A 31 -11.25 -1.80 9.16
CA GLY A 31 -10.82 -0.68 10.01
C GLY A 31 -9.49 -0.94 10.72
N LEU A 32 -8.74 -1.96 10.33
CA LEU A 32 -7.45 -2.30 10.91
C LEU A 32 -6.33 -1.50 10.24
N LEU A 33 -5.35 -1.05 11.03
CA LEU A 33 -4.13 -0.39 10.56
C LEU A 33 -4.33 0.89 9.72
N CYS A 34 -5.55 1.43 9.69
CA CYS A 34 -5.84 2.71 9.06
C CYS A 34 -5.36 3.87 9.94
N ASP A 35 -4.71 4.86 9.33
CA ASP A 35 -4.14 6.04 10.00
C ASP A 35 -4.85 7.36 9.63
N LEU A 36 -5.84 7.30 8.73
CA LEU A 36 -6.70 8.42 8.32
C LEU A 36 -8.17 8.03 8.38
N THR A 37 -9.03 8.99 8.69
CA THR A 37 -10.48 8.86 8.46
C THR A 37 -10.95 10.03 7.62
N LEU A 38 -11.44 9.76 6.41
CA LEU A 38 -12.10 10.75 5.59
C LEU A 38 -13.55 10.90 6.05
N THR A 39 -14.04 12.13 6.08
CA THR A 39 -15.44 12.42 6.38
C THR A 39 -16.07 13.11 5.19
N SER A 40 -17.18 12.57 4.69
CA SER A 40 -17.93 13.15 3.57
C SER A 40 -19.42 12.91 3.77
N HIS A 41 -20.22 13.97 3.66
CA HIS A 41 -21.68 13.94 3.89
C HIS A 41 -22.10 13.21 5.19
N GLY A 42 -21.32 13.36 6.26
CA GLY A 42 -21.57 12.71 7.55
C GLY A 42 -21.15 11.23 7.65
N ALA A 43 -20.73 10.60 6.55
CA ALA A 43 -20.15 9.26 6.56
C ALA A 43 -18.64 9.33 6.83
N ARG A 44 -18.12 8.28 7.49
CA ARG A 44 -16.70 8.14 7.88
C ARG A 44 -16.07 6.95 7.18
N TYR A 45 -14.90 7.17 6.60
CA TYR A 45 -14.17 6.19 5.81
C TYR A 45 -12.73 6.06 6.35
N PRO A 46 -12.43 5.04 7.18
CA PRO A 46 -11.05 4.75 7.56
C PRO A 46 -10.25 4.39 6.30
N THR A 47 -9.02 4.87 6.19
CA THR A 47 -8.12 4.67 5.05
C THR A 47 -6.66 4.90 5.44
N HIS A 48 -5.74 4.77 4.47
CA HIS A 48 -4.30 4.97 4.63
C HIS A 48 -3.87 6.29 3.98
N ARG A 49 -3.18 7.18 4.71
CA ARG A 49 -2.71 8.47 4.19
C ARG A 49 -1.80 8.31 2.97
N SER A 50 -0.84 7.38 3.07
CA SER A 50 0.14 7.12 2.03
C SER A 50 -0.50 6.67 0.72
N VAL A 51 -1.55 5.84 0.79
CA VAL A 51 -2.28 5.36 -0.38
C VAL A 51 -3.12 6.46 -1.02
N MET A 52 -3.71 7.36 -0.21
CA MET A 52 -4.51 8.48 -0.73
C MET A 52 -3.65 9.59 -1.36
N ALA A 53 -2.38 9.68 -0.99
CA ALA A 53 -1.45 10.71 -1.46
C ALA A 53 -0.60 10.28 -2.66
N ALA A 54 -0.60 8.98 -3.00
CA ALA A 54 0.17 8.39 -4.10
C ALA A 54 -0.42 8.70 -5.49
#